data_AF-A0A8W8ILE2-F1
#
_entry.id   AF-A0A8W8ILE2-F1
#
_cell.length_a   1.000
_cell.length_b   1.000
_cell.length_c   1.000
_cell.angle_alpha   90.00
_cell.angle_beta   90.00
_cell.angle_gamma   90.00
#
_symmetry.space_group_name_H-M   'P 1'
#
loop_
_entity.id
_entity.type
_entity.pdbx_description
1 polymer ?
#
loop_
_entity_poly.entity_id
_entity_poly.type
_entity_poly.pdbx_seq_one_letter_code
_entity_poly.pdbx_strand_id
1 'polypeptide(L)'
;MSKLSKEEIEEAKEVFELFDFWDGRDAEVDASKIGDVIRCVGLNPTLEIVRKNGGTDKMGEKSYKFEEFLPIHETIMNTLEQGTFAD
;
A
#
# COMPACT_ATOMS: atom_id res chain seq x y z
N MET A 1 8.27 15.64 -7.35
CA MET A 1 9.49 15.03 -6.77
C MET A 1 8.99 13.82 -6.04
N SER A 2 9.19 12.62 -6.60
CA SER A 2 8.83 11.38 -5.93
C SER A 2 9.50 11.37 -4.57
N LYS A 3 8.68 11.39 -3.52
CA LYS A 3 9.12 11.70 -2.16
C LYS A 3 9.58 10.43 -1.43
N LEU A 4 9.23 9.28 -1.98
CA LEU A 4 9.70 7.97 -1.57
C LEU A 4 11.19 7.82 -1.89
N SER A 5 11.97 7.45 -0.88
CA SER A 5 13.38 7.08 -1.07
C SER A 5 13.48 5.75 -1.79
N LYS A 6 14.61 5.48 -2.45
CA LYS A 6 14.83 4.18 -3.11
C LYS A 6 14.67 3.00 -2.15
N GLU A 7 15.13 3.17 -0.91
CA GLU A 7 14.97 2.19 0.17
C GLU A 7 13.50 1.88 0.43
N GLU A 8 12.63 2.89 0.56
CA GLU A 8 11.21 2.64 0.79
C GLU A 8 10.49 2.02 -0.40
N ILE A 9 10.90 2.35 -1.63
CA ILE A 9 10.38 1.69 -2.83
C ILE A 9 10.81 0.22 -2.84
N GLU A 10 12.04 -0.09 -2.41
CA GLU A 10 12.58 -1.44 -2.35
C GLU A 10 11.90 -2.25 -1.23
N GLU A 11 11.71 -1.68 -0.04
CA GLU A 11 10.94 -2.33 1.05
C GLU A 11 9.50 -2.58 0.64
N ALA A 12 8.83 -1.60 0.03
CA ALA A 12 7.49 -1.74 -0.51
C ALA A 12 7.41 -2.83 -1.58
N LYS A 13 8.44 -2.95 -2.42
CA LYS A 13 8.56 -3.99 -3.43
C LYS A 13 8.77 -5.37 -2.82
N GLU A 14 9.66 -5.50 -1.84
CA GLU A 14 9.92 -6.76 -1.14
C GLU A 14 8.68 -7.28 -0.42
N VAL A 15 7.97 -6.40 0.30
CA VAL A 15 6.70 -6.76 0.95
C VAL A 15 5.65 -7.13 -0.10
N PHE A 16 5.53 -6.36 -1.18
CA PHE A 16 4.58 -6.66 -2.26
C PHE A 16 4.86 -8.03 -2.91
N GLU A 17 6.12 -8.32 -3.24
CA GLU A 17 6.56 -9.62 -3.79
C GLU A 17 6.31 -10.76 -2.80
N LEU A 18 6.47 -10.54 -1.50
CA LEU A 18 6.16 -11.54 -0.48
C LEU A 18 4.66 -11.88 -0.44
N PHE A 19 3.80 -10.86 -0.53
CA PHE A 19 2.34 -11.07 -0.59
C PHE A 19 1.91 -11.73 -1.90
N ASP A 20 2.50 -11.32 -3.03
CA ASP A 20 2.26 -11.94 -4.34
C ASP A 20 2.64 -13.43 -4.34
N PHE A 21 3.83 -13.76 -3.82
CA PHE A 21 4.30 -15.13 -3.66
C PHE A 21 3.38 -15.96 -2.75
N TRP A 22 2.85 -15.34 -1.69
CA TRP A 22 1.98 -16.01 -0.73
C TRP A 22 0.56 -16.25 -1.30
N ASP A 23 0.01 -15.29 -2.04
CA ASP A 23 -1.31 -15.41 -2.69
C ASP A 23 -1.24 -16.20 -4.01
N GLY A 24 -0.03 -16.42 -4.55
CA GLY A 24 0.20 -17.13 -5.80
C GLY A 24 -0.36 -16.40 -7.01
N ARG A 25 -0.45 -15.07 -6.94
CA ARG A 25 -0.94 -14.21 -8.03
C ARG A 25 0.22 -13.80 -8.94
N ASP A 26 -0.11 -13.33 -10.14
CA ASP A 26 0.87 -12.99 -11.19
C ASP A 26 1.25 -11.51 -11.05
N ALA A 27 2.09 -11.18 -10.07
CA ALA A 27 2.48 -9.82 -9.73
C ALA A 27 1.30 -8.90 -9.34
N GLU A 28 0.32 -9.44 -8.62
CA GLU A 28 -0.92 -8.76 -8.23
C GLU A 28 -1.27 -9.02 -6.76
N VAL A 29 -1.47 -7.94 -6.00
CA VAL A 29 -1.92 -8.02 -4.62
C VAL A 29 -3.37 -7.56 -4.52
N ASP A 30 -4.15 -8.26 -3.70
CA ASP A 30 -5.54 -7.92 -3.46
C ASP A 30 -5.69 -6.55 -2.80
N ALA A 31 -6.69 -5.77 -3.21
CA ALA A 31 -6.98 -4.45 -2.68
C ALA A 31 -7.22 -4.46 -1.16
N SER A 32 -7.72 -5.57 -0.62
CA SER A 32 -7.87 -5.77 0.82
C SER A 32 -6.54 -5.92 1.57
N LYS A 33 -5.49 -6.36 0.88
CA LYS A 33 -4.15 -6.55 1.42
C LYS A 33 -3.26 -5.32 1.28
N ILE A 34 -3.66 -4.33 0.49
CA ILE A 34 -2.97 -3.02 0.41
C ILE A 34 -2.77 -2.42 1.80
N GLY A 35 -3.77 -2.51 2.69
CA GLY A 35 -3.65 -2.02 4.06
C GLY A 35 -2.63 -2.80 4.90
N ASP A 36 -2.54 -4.12 4.71
CA ASP A 36 -1.58 -4.98 5.39
C ASP A 36 -0.15 -4.78 4.85
N VAL A 37 0.02 -4.65 3.52
CA VAL A 37 1.30 -4.34 2.87
C VAL A 37 1.86 -3.02 3.40
N ILE A 38 1.02 -1.98 3.48
CA ILE A 38 1.44 -0.67 3.99
C ILE A 38 1.81 -0.73 5.49
N ARG A 39 1.14 -1.57 6.26
CA ARG A 39 1.53 -1.83 7.66
C ARG A 39 2.85 -2.59 7.77
N CYS A 40 3.12 -3.49 6.84
CA CYS A 40 4.37 -4.26 6.82
C CYS A 40 5.59 -3.40 6.48
N VAL A 41 5.44 -2.35 5.68
CA VAL A 41 6.52 -1.35 5.42
C VAL A 41 6.68 -0.32 6.55
N GLY A 42 5.95 -0.46 7.66
CA GLY A 42 6.09 0.39 8.84
C GLY A 42 5.18 1.63 8.86
N LEU A 43 4.28 1.79 7.89
CA LEU A 43 3.29 2.86 7.88
C LEU A 43 1.98 2.41 8.54
N ASN A 44 1.35 3.25 9.35
CA ASN A 44 0.12 2.89 10.08
C ASN A 44 -1.12 3.63 9.56
N PRO A 45 -1.61 3.36 8.32
CA PRO A 45 -2.79 4.01 7.80
C PRO A 45 -4.07 3.53 8.51
N THR A 46 -5.01 4.46 8.66
CA THR A 46 -6.38 4.12 9.06
C THR A 46 -7.10 3.39 7.92
N LEU A 47 -8.10 2.58 8.27
CA LEU A 47 -8.93 1.88 7.29
C LEU A 47 -9.59 2.84 6.29
N GLU A 48 -9.90 4.07 6.72
CA GLU A 48 -10.48 5.10 5.87
C GLU A 48 -9.50 5.59 4.81
N ILE A 49 -8.23 5.82 5.16
CA ILE A 49 -7.19 6.18 4.20
C ILE A 49 -6.98 5.05 3.20
N VAL A 50 -6.87 3.81 3.66
CA VAL A 50 -6.72 2.64 2.76
C VAL A 50 -7.90 2.55 1.80
N ARG A 51 -9.14 2.66 2.29
CA ARG A 51 -10.34 2.64 1.44
C ARG A 51 -10.42 3.79 0.45
N LYS A 52 -10.03 4.99 0.88
CA LYS A 52 -10.03 6.20 0.03
C LYS A 52 -9.01 6.13 -1.10
N ASN A 53 -7.92 5.39 -0.89
CA ASN A 53 -6.86 5.18 -1.88
C ASN A 53 -7.00 3.85 -2.65
N GLY A 54 -8.19 3.23 -2.63
CA GLY A 54 -8.50 2.07 -3.46
C GLY A 54 -8.43 0.71 -2.77
N GLY A 55 -8.09 0.66 -1.49
CA GLY A 55 -8.18 -0.57 -0.72
C GLY A 55 -9.64 -1.00 -0.48
N THR A 56 -9.88 -2.30 -0.43
CA THR A 56 -11.22 -2.86 -0.18
C THR A 56 -11.26 -3.50 1.20
N ASP A 57 -12.46 -3.71 1.74
CA ASP A 57 -12.59 -4.51 2.97
C ASP A 57 -12.69 -6.02 2.68
N LYS A 58 -13.15 -6.35 1.46
CA LYS A 58 -13.31 -7.73 1.03
C LYS A 58 -12.17 -8.16 0.12
N MET A 59 -11.65 -9.34 0.42
CA MET A 59 -10.73 -10.06 -0.46
C MET A 59 -11.42 -10.44 -1.77
N GLY A 60 -10.74 -10.23 -2.90
CA GLY A 60 -11.18 -10.67 -4.22
C GLY A 60 -12.12 -9.73 -4.96
N GLU A 61 -12.40 -8.52 -4.44
CA GLU A 61 -13.14 -7.50 -5.20
C GLU A 61 -12.27 -6.86 -6.28
N LYS A 62 -11.00 -6.60 -5.95
CA LYS A 62 -10.07 -5.93 -6.85
C LYS A 62 -8.64 -6.31 -6.51
N SER A 63 -7.78 -6.40 -7.53
CA SER A 63 -6.33 -6.55 -7.38
C SER A 63 -5.62 -5.36 -7.99
N TYR A 64 -4.41 -5.09 -7.50
CA TYR A 64 -3.53 -4.05 -7.99
C TYR A 64 -2.16 -4.64 -8.29
N LYS A 65 -1.56 -4.16 -9.37
CA LYS A 65 -0.16 -4.43 -9.70
C LYS A 65 0.75 -3.46 -8.95
N PHE A 66 2.02 -3.81 -8.84
CA PHE A 66 3.02 -2.95 -8.19
C PHE A 66 3.06 -1.53 -8.77
N GLU A 67 2.92 -1.40 -10.10
CA GLU A 67 2.87 -0.09 -10.78
C GLU A 67 1.69 0.79 -10.34
N GLU A 68 0.54 0.19 -10.02
CA GLU A 68 -0.62 0.91 -9.48
C GLU A 68 -0.51 1.14 -7.98
N PHE A 69 0.20 0.27 -7.26
CA PHE A 69 0.45 0.40 -5.84
C PHE A 69 1.41 1.55 -5.50
N LEU A 70 2.44 1.80 -6.32
CA LEU A 70 3.41 2.88 -6.09
C LEU A 70 2.77 4.27 -5.82
N PRO A 71 1.86 4.78 -6.67
CA PRO A 71 1.22 6.08 -6.40
C PRO A 71 0.26 6.04 -5.20
N ILE A 72 -0.36 4.88 -4.92
CA ILE A 72 -1.20 4.67 -3.73
C ILE A 72 -0.35 4.75 -2.47
N HIS A 73 0.80 4.07 -2.46
CA HIS A 73 1.77 4.08 -1.37
C HIS A 73 2.30 5.51 -1.13
N GLU A 74 2.69 6.23 -2.18
CA GLU A 74 3.16 7.63 -2.07
C GLU A 74 2.08 8.54 -1.48
N THR A 75 0.83 8.39 -1.91
CA THR A 75 -0.29 9.19 -1.40
C THR A 75 -0.56 8.91 0.08
N ILE A 76 -0.53 7.63 0.47
CA ILE A 76 -0.76 7.20 1.85
C ILE A 76 0.37 7.67 2.75
N MET A 77 1.63 7.52 2.33
CA MET A 77 2.79 8.04 3.04
C MET A 77 2.67 9.55 3.27
N ASN A 78 2.40 10.34 2.22
CA ASN A 78 2.22 11.79 2.36
C ASN A 78 1.03 12.16 3.26
N THR A 79 -0.07 11.40 3.18
CA THR A 79 -1.24 11.63 4.05
C THR A 79 -0.89 11.37 5.52
N LEU A 80 -0.07 10.36 5.81
CA LEU A 80 0.40 10.05 7.16
C LEU A 80 1.41 11.07 7.67
N GLU A 81 2.36 11.50 6.83
CA GLU A 81 3.30 12.59 7.16
C GLU A 81 2.57 13.92 7.43
N GLN A 82 1.47 14.20 6.72
CA GLN A 82 0.65 15.40 6.95
C GLN A 82 -0.34 15.25 8.11
N GLY A 83 -0.44 14.09 8.76
CA GLY A 83 -1.40 13.79 9.83
C GLY A 83 -1.19 14.53 11.17
N THR A 84 -0.28 15.51 11.25
CA THR A 84 -0.03 16.32 12.46
C THR A 84 -0.81 17.64 12.51
N PHE A 85 -1.95 17.74 11.83
CA PHE A 85 -2.82 18.91 11.98
C PHE A 85 -4.31 18.51 12.03
N ALA A 86 -4.81 18.44 13.26
CA ALA A 86 -6.21 18.51 13.69
C ALA A 86 -7.13 17.31 13.36
N ASP A 87 -7.35 16.46 14.36
CA ASP A 87 -8.69 16.28 14.93
C ASP A 87 -8.65 16.75 16.39
#